data_AF-A0A7W1CMC9-F1
#
_entry.id   AF-A0A7W1CMC9-F1
#
_cell.length_a   1.000
_cell.length_b   1.000
_cell.length_c   1.000
_cell.angle_alpha   90.00
_cell.angle_beta   90.00
_cell.angle_gamma   90.00
#
_symmetry.space_group_name_H-M   'P 1'
#
loop_
_entity.id
_entity.type
_entity.pdbx_description
1 polymer ?
#
loop_
_entity_poly.entity_id
_entity_poly.type
_entity_poly.pdbx_seq_one_letter_code
_entity_poly.pdbx_strand_id
1 'polypeptide(L)'
;MGALLVAASCGDDDEDGDAAPSDDTEAPVDATEPAATDPAGTSGEPPASGEGITLAVNPWTGSAVNAHVAKAVLESELATTVELVEIDENATWPGLDAGDIDAVLEVWPSGHAEDYATYIEG
;
A
#
# COMPACT_ATOMS: atom_id res chain seq x y z
N MET A 1 -36.85 -9.14 -12.80
CA MET A 1 -36.15 -10.12 -11.95
C MET A 1 -35.20 -9.36 -11.04
N GLY A 2 -35.57 -9.14 -9.78
CA GLY A 2 -34.71 -8.51 -8.78
C GLY A 2 -34.03 -9.59 -7.94
N ALA A 3 -32.71 -9.51 -7.79
CA ALA A 3 -31.96 -10.36 -6.87
C ALA A 3 -31.90 -9.66 -5.51
N LEU A 4 -32.56 -10.26 -4.52
CA LEU A 4 -32.51 -9.88 -3.12
C LEU A 4 -31.26 -10.51 -2.50
N LEU A 5 -30.28 -9.66 -2.17
CA LEU A 5 -29.10 -10.02 -1.39
C LEU A 5 -29.53 -10.20 0.08
N VAL A 6 -29.33 -11.39 0.64
CA VAL A 6 -29.50 -11.66 2.08
C VAL A 6 -28.11 -11.70 2.70
N ALA A 7 -27.79 -10.71 3.54
CA ALA A 7 -26.64 -10.71 4.41
C ALA A 7 -26.98 -11.52 5.67
N ALA A 8 -26.14 -12.51 6.01
CA ALA A 8 -26.18 -13.18 7.31
C ALA A 8 -25.12 -12.52 8.21
N SER A 9 -25.56 -11.59 9.06
CA SER A 9 -24.79 -11.10 10.19
C SER A 9 -25.23 -11.84 11.45
N CYS A 10 -24.24 -12.35 12.20
CA CYS A 10 -24.20 -12.58 13.66
C CYS A 10 -25.39 -13.31 14.32
N GLY A 11 -25.15 -14.53 14.83
CA GLY A 11 -25.86 -15.05 16.01
C GLY A 11 -24.93 -14.90 17.20
N ASP A 12 -25.24 -14.09 18.22
CA ASP A 12 -26.22 -14.28 19.31
C ASP A 12 -25.85 -15.47 20.23
N ASP A 13 -25.07 -15.09 21.24
CA ASP A 13 -25.11 -15.46 22.65
C ASP A 13 -26.17 -16.49 23.10
N ASP A 14 -25.69 -17.61 23.65
CA ASP A 14 -26.39 -18.42 24.65
C ASP A 14 -25.42 -18.64 25.83
N GLU A 15 -25.78 -18.12 27.01
CA GLU A 15 -25.08 -18.36 28.28
C GLU A 15 -25.63 -19.61 28.98
N ASP A 16 -24.75 -20.52 29.39
CA ASP A 16 -24.94 -21.35 30.59
C ASP A 16 -23.56 -21.91 31.01
N GLY A 17 -23.09 -21.51 32.19
CA GLY A 17 -21.79 -21.88 32.73
C GLY A 17 -21.79 -23.17 33.54
N ASP A 18 -20.69 -23.93 33.48
CA ASP A 18 -20.00 -24.54 34.63
C ASP A 18 -18.60 -25.07 34.24
N ALA A 19 -17.63 -24.83 35.14
CA ALA A 19 -16.31 -25.47 35.30
C ALA A 19 -15.21 -25.39 34.20
N ALA A 20 -14.09 -24.75 34.55
CA ALA A 20 -12.77 -24.86 33.91
C ALA A 20 -11.95 -26.05 34.48
N PRO A 21 -10.71 -26.33 34.04
CA PRO A 21 -10.15 -26.41 32.67
C PRO A 21 -9.49 -27.79 32.43
N SER A 22 -9.24 -28.20 31.19
CA SER A 22 -8.22 -29.23 30.89
C SER A 22 -7.72 -29.11 29.46
N ASP A 23 -6.48 -28.64 29.35
CA ASP A 23 -5.41 -29.05 28.45
C ASP A 23 -5.80 -29.99 27.29
N ASP A 24 -5.88 -29.45 26.08
CA ASP A 24 -5.71 -30.24 24.85
C ASP A 24 -4.58 -29.59 24.03
N THR A 25 -3.44 -30.24 24.14
CA THR A 25 -2.19 -29.99 23.41
C THR A 25 -2.45 -30.07 21.89
N GLU A 26 -2.26 -28.97 21.17
CA GLU A 26 -2.18 -28.99 19.70
C GLU A 26 -0.78 -29.44 19.28
N ALA A 27 -0.67 -30.62 18.68
CA ALA A 27 0.54 -31.10 18.03
C ALA A 27 0.73 -30.38 16.68
N PRO A 28 1.96 -30.02 16.26
CA PRO A 28 2.16 -29.32 15.01
C PRO A 28 1.94 -30.26 13.82
N VAL A 29 1.01 -29.90 12.92
CA VAL A 29 0.88 -30.53 11.61
C VAL A 29 1.91 -29.94 10.66
N ASP A 30 3.08 -30.56 10.65
CA ASP A 30 4.09 -30.44 9.59
C ASP A 30 3.54 -31.07 8.31
N ALA A 31 3.13 -30.22 7.36
CA ALA A 31 2.87 -30.61 5.97
C ALA A 31 2.92 -29.37 5.08
N THR A 32 4.11 -29.00 4.59
CA THR A 32 4.23 -28.14 3.41
C THR A 32 4.82 -28.94 2.26
N GLU A 33 3.91 -29.37 1.39
CA GLU A 33 4.16 -29.88 0.05
C GLU A 33 4.80 -28.76 -0.81
N PRO A 34 5.79 -29.04 -1.68
CA PRO A 34 6.43 -27.98 -2.46
C PRO A 34 5.44 -27.44 -3.50
N ALA A 35 5.15 -26.14 -3.42
CA ALA A 35 4.37 -25.43 -4.43
C ALA A 35 5.07 -25.56 -5.80
N ALA A 36 4.33 -26.06 -6.78
CA ALA A 36 4.75 -26.11 -8.16
C ALA A 36 5.00 -24.68 -8.68
N THR A 37 6.15 -24.48 -9.29
CA THR A 37 6.51 -23.23 -9.97
C THR A 37 5.77 -23.15 -11.30
N ASP A 38 4.75 -22.29 -11.39
CA ASP A 38 4.26 -21.80 -12.68
C ASP A 38 5.25 -20.77 -13.23
N PRO A 39 5.86 -20.96 -14.41
CA PRO A 39 6.61 -19.91 -15.05
C PRO A 39 5.60 -18.85 -15.53
N ALA A 40 5.56 -17.72 -14.83
CA ALA A 40 4.80 -16.55 -15.23
C ALA A 40 5.13 -16.23 -16.70
N GLY A 41 4.11 -16.29 -17.55
CA GLY A 41 4.19 -15.78 -18.90
C GLY A 41 4.58 -14.32 -18.85
N THR A 42 5.64 -13.95 -19.57
CA THR A 42 5.91 -12.56 -19.94
C THR A 42 4.73 -12.08 -20.79
N SER A 43 3.71 -11.53 -20.12
CA SER A 43 2.88 -10.51 -20.74
C SER A 43 3.83 -9.34 -21.00
N GLY A 44 4.10 -9.08 -22.28
CA GLY A 44 5.00 -8.01 -22.67
C GLY A 44 4.47 -6.69 -22.13
N GLU A 45 5.16 -6.13 -21.14
CA GLU A 45 4.97 -4.77 -20.67
C GLU A 45 5.07 -3.84 -21.89
N PRO A 46 4.08 -2.95 -22.14
CA PRO A 46 4.22 -1.92 -23.15
C PRO A 46 5.53 -1.14 -22.94
N PRO A 47 6.23 -0.73 -24.01
CA PRO A 47 7.48 0.00 -23.87
C PRO A 47 7.21 1.28 -23.08
N ALA A 48 8.03 1.50 -22.04
CA ALA A 48 7.79 2.62 -21.15
C ALA A 48 7.80 3.94 -21.93
N SER A 49 6.73 4.73 -21.85
CA SER A 49 6.62 6.01 -22.54
C SER A 49 7.02 7.15 -21.61
N GLY A 50 8.30 7.51 -21.60
CA GLY A 50 8.83 8.65 -20.85
C GLY A 50 10.02 8.31 -19.95
N GLU A 51 10.54 9.33 -19.28
CA GLU A 51 11.44 9.16 -18.13
C GLU A 51 10.63 8.56 -16.97
N GLY A 52 11.21 7.64 -16.21
CA GLY A 52 10.53 7.03 -15.06
C GLY A 52 10.20 8.06 -13.98
N ILE A 53 9.24 7.76 -13.10
CA ILE A 53 8.81 8.64 -12.01
C ILE A 53 9.24 8.03 -10.67
N THR A 54 9.83 8.84 -9.80
CA THR A 54 10.15 8.51 -8.42
C THR A 54 9.12 9.14 -7.48
N LEU A 55 8.31 8.31 -6.83
CA LEU A 55 7.29 8.77 -5.87
C LEU A 55 7.75 8.55 -4.43
N ALA A 56 7.58 9.58 -3.60
CA ALA A 56 7.81 9.51 -2.17
C ALA A 56 6.71 8.73 -1.43
N VAL A 57 7.13 7.96 -0.44
CA VAL A 57 6.30 7.26 0.53
C VAL A 57 6.70 7.73 1.94
N ASN A 58 5.86 8.57 2.53
CA ASN A 58 6.03 8.98 3.93
C ASN A 58 5.76 7.79 4.87
N PRO A 59 6.28 7.80 6.12
CA PRO A 59 6.27 6.64 7.01
C PRO A 59 4.92 6.41 7.70
N TRP A 60 3.82 6.41 6.94
CA TRP A 60 2.48 6.06 7.38
C TRP A 60 1.66 5.40 6.27
N THR A 61 0.70 4.57 6.68
CA THR A 61 -0.07 3.71 5.77
C THR A 61 -0.82 4.48 4.69
N GLY A 62 -1.35 5.67 5.01
CA GLY A 62 -2.03 6.52 4.03
C GLY A 62 -1.16 6.84 2.81
N SER A 63 0.09 7.27 3.07
CA SER A 63 1.02 7.63 2.00
C SER A 63 1.37 6.42 1.14
N ALA A 64 1.60 5.27 1.78
CA ALA A 64 1.88 4.02 1.05
C ALA A 64 0.72 3.63 0.14
N VAL A 65 -0.53 3.67 0.64
CA VAL A 65 -1.71 3.34 -0.18
C VAL A 65 -1.83 4.26 -1.38
N ASN A 66 -1.67 5.57 -1.19
CA ASN A 66 -1.72 6.55 -2.27
C ASN A 66 -0.66 6.28 -3.34
N ALA A 67 0.60 6.08 -2.93
CA ALA A 67 1.73 5.83 -3.83
C ALA A 67 1.61 4.50 -4.60
N HIS A 68 1.18 3.43 -3.94
CA HIS A 68 1.02 2.12 -4.58
C HIS A 68 -0.16 2.09 -5.57
N VAL A 69 -1.27 2.76 -5.27
CA VAL A 69 -2.39 2.90 -6.22
C VAL A 69 -1.94 3.70 -7.44
N ALA A 70 -1.23 4.81 -7.24
CA ALA A 70 -0.70 5.60 -8.35
C ALA A 70 0.28 4.79 -9.21
N LYS A 71 1.24 4.08 -8.60
CA LYS A 71 2.16 3.16 -9.31
C LYS A 71 1.39 2.17 -10.18
N ALA A 72 0.38 1.51 -9.62
CA ALA A 72 -0.42 0.53 -10.36
C ALA A 72 -1.06 1.12 -11.62
N VAL A 73 -1.65 2.32 -11.54
CA VAL A 73 -2.28 3.01 -12.68
C VAL A 73 -1.25 3.52 -13.68
N LEU A 74 -0.16 4.12 -13.20
CA LEU A 74 0.92 4.65 -14.03
C LEU A 74 1.58 3.54 -14.86
N GLU A 75 1.81 2.38 -14.24
CA GLU A 75 2.40 1.22 -14.91
C GLU A 75 1.38 0.56 -15.85
N SER A 76 0.14 0.30 -15.40
CA SER A 76 -0.83 -0.46 -16.21
C SER A 76 -1.44 0.32 -17.37
N GLU A 77 -1.70 1.62 -17.20
CA GLU A 77 -2.45 2.41 -18.19
C GLU A 77 -1.54 3.31 -19.02
N LEU A 78 -0.42 3.76 -18.47
CA LEU A 78 0.44 4.77 -19.07
C LEU A 78 1.84 4.27 -19.41
N ALA A 79 2.13 2.97 -19.20
CA ALA A 79 3.44 2.39 -19.45
C ALA A 79 4.56 3.27 -18.85
N THR A 80 4.43 3.69 -17.58
CA THR A 80 5.42 4.54 -16.92
C THR A 80 6.07 3.77 -15.79
N THR A 81 7.40 3.59 -15.83
CA THR A 81 8.12 2.97 -14.71
C THR A 81 8.05 3.86 -13.49
N VAL A 82 7.65 3.30 -12.35
CA VAL A 82 7.55 4.04 -11.10
C VAL A 82 8.46 3.44 -10.03
N GLU A 83 9.37 4.23 -9.49
CA GLU A 83 10.14 3.88 -8.30
C GLU A 83 9.46 4.48 -7.06
N LEU A 84 9.38 3.72 -5.98
CA LEU A 84 8.86 4.20 -4.70
C LEU A 84 10.02 4.37 -3.73
N VAL A 85 10.10 5.53 -3.08
CA VAL A 85 11.15 5.84 -2.11
C VAL A 85 10.52 6.15 -0.76
N GLU A 86 10.84 5.33 0.24
CA GLU A 86 10.50 5.64 1.62
C GLU A 86 11.34 6.82 2.10
N ILE A 87 10.68 7.86 2.63
CA ILE A 87 11.31 9.12 3.00
C ILE A 87 10.62 9.74 4.21
N ASP A 88 11.38 10.48 5.04
CA ASP A 88 10.79 11.32 6.08
C ASP A 88 9.99 12.48 5.46
N GLU A 89 8.85 12.83 6.05
CA GLU A 89 8.00 13.90 5.54
C GLU A 89 8.77 15.21 5.35
N ASN A 90 9.65 15.58 6.28
CA ASN A 90 10.40 16.84 6.19
C ASN A 90 11.48 16.79 5.10
N ALA A 91 11.89 15.58 4.67
CA ALA A 91 12.84 15.41 3.59
C ALA A 91 12.17 15.44 2.21
N THR A 92 10.83 15.41 2.10
CA THR A 92 10.16 15.50 0.78
C THR A 92 10.37 16.86 0.11
N TRP A 93 10.35 17.97 0.85
CA TRP A 93 10.58 19.31 0.29
C TRP A 93 11.98 19.50 -0.32
N PRO A 94 13.08 19.26 0.41
CA PRO A 94 14.41 19.33 -0.19
C PRO A 94 14.61 18.25 -1.27
N GLY A 95 13.97 17.08 -1.14
CA GLY A 95 14.02 16.05 -2.17
C GLY A 95 13.39 16.49 -3.49
N LEU A 96 12.25 17.19 -3.44
CA LEU A 96 11.61 17.80 -4.60
C LEU A 96 12.47 18.91 -5.22
N ASP A 97 13.05 19.79 -4.40
CA ASP A 97 13.93 20.87 -4.87
C ASP A 97 15.20 20.35 -5.54
N ALA A 98 15.79 19.28 -5.00
CA ALA A 98 16.97 18.62 -5.54
C ALA A 98 16.68 17.76 -6.79
N GLY A 99 15.42 17.36 -7.01
CA GLY A 99 15.03 16.40 -8.05
C GLY A 99 15.36 14.94 -7.69
N ASP A 100 15.56 14.63 -6.41
CA ASP A 100 15.75 13.25 -5.92
C ASP A 100 14.44 12.45 -5.93
N ILE A 101 13.31 13.16 -5.85
CA ILE A 101 11.95 12.62 -6.01
C ILE A 101 11.16 13.54 -6.96
N ASP A 102 10.23 12.97 -7.70
CA ASP A 102 9.41 13.71 -8.67
C ASP A 102 8.10 14.20 -8.07
N ALA A 103 7.51 13.41 -7.17
CA ALA A 103 6.25 13.76 -6.52
C ALA A 103 6.06 13.07 -5.16
N VAL A 104 5.24 13.71 -4.33
CA VAL A 104 4.67 13.16 -3.10
C VAL A 104 3.16 13.30 -3.20
N LEU A 105 2.43 12.21 -2.91
CA LEU A 105 0.97 12.19 -3.07
C LEU A 105 0.20 12.54 -1.81
N GLU A 106 0.90 12.71 -0.69
CA GLU A 106 0.29 13.05 0.59
C GLU A 106 1.14 14.06 1.35
N VAL A 107 0.67 15.30 1.38
CA VAL A 107 1.30 16.43 2.09
C VAL A 107 0.28 17.01 3.07
N TRP A 108 0.65 17.11 4.35
CA TRP A 108 -0.19 17.69 5.40
C TRP A 108 0.35 19.07 5.82
N PRO A 109 -0.22 20.18 5.33
CA PRO A 109 0.44 21.50 5.37
C PRO A 109 0.59 22.11 6.78
N SER A 110 -0.11 21.58 7.79
CA SER A 110 -0.10 22.13 9.16
C SER A 110 1.29 22.14 9.82
N GLY A 111 2.24 21.32 9.34
CA GLY A 111 3.62 21.25 9.84
C GLY A 111 4.66 21.97 8.98
N HIS A 112 4.29 22.50 7.81
CA HIS A 112 5.24 22.88 6.75
C HIS A 112 5.23 24.37 6.43
N ALA A 113 4.96 25.24 7.41
CA ALA A 113 4.92 26.68 7.18
C ALA A 113 6.27 27.24 6.70
N GLU A 114 7.39 26.76 7.27
CA GLU A 114 8.74 27.17 6.87
C GLU A 114 9.10 26.66 5.47
N ASP A 115 8.75 25.40 5.16
CA ASP A 115 8.96 24.84 3.82
C ASP A 115 8.13 25.58 2.77
N TYR A 116 6.87 25.91 3.07
CA TYR A 116 6.00 26.64 2.16
C TYR A 116 6.57 28.03 1.83
N ALA A 117 7.05 28.75 2.85
CA ALA A 117 7.71 30.03 2.64
C ALA A 117 8.98 29.88 1.77
N THR A 118 9.76 28.83 2.00
CA THR A 118 11.04 28.58 1.32
C THR A 118 10.88 28.17 -0.14
N TYR A 119 10.02 27.18 -0.42
CA TYR A 119 9.96 26.53 -1.73
C TYR A 119 8.81 27.02 -2.61
N ILE A 120 7.80 27.70 -2.06
CA ILE A 120 6.61 28.15 -2.81
C ILE A 120 6.53 29.67 -2.91
N GLU A 121 6.72 30.40 -1.81
CA GLU A 121 6.50 31.85 -1.79
C GLU A 121 7.69 32.67 -2.33
N GLY A 122 8.93 32.25 -2.07
CA GLY A 122 10.16 32.87 -2.60
C GLY A 122 10.58 34.14 -1.87
#